data_AF-A0A1S7NV03-F1
#
_entry.id   AF-A0A1S7NV03-F1
#
_cell.length_a   1.000
_cell.length_b   1.000
_cell.length_c   1.000
_cell.angle_alpha   90.00
_cell.angle_beta   90.00
_cell.angle_gamma   90.00
#
_symmetry.space_group_name_H-M   'P 1'
#
loop_
_entity.id
_entity.type
_entity.pdbx_description
1 polymer ?
#
loop_
_entity_poly.entity_id
_entity_poly.type
_entity_poly.pdbx_seq_one_letter_code
_entity_poly.pdbx_strand_id
1 'polypeptide(L)' 'MAGRPPGPERVAFPLRIEPAILNEIRHTASDELRSINAQIEILLKEALRHRAAMDASAPSG' A
#
# COMPACT_ATOMS: atom_id res chain seq x y z
N MET A 1 14.52 7.87 31.75
CA MET A 1 13.64 8.16 30.60
C MET A 1 13.20 6.83 30.02
N ALA A 2 11.91 6.46 30.16
CA ALA A 2 11.40 5.26 29.50
C ALA A 2 11.36 5.53 27.99
N GLY A 3 12.04 4.71 27.19
CA GLY A 3 12.06 4.83 25.74
C GLY A 3 10.65 4.72 25.15
N ARG A 4 10.43 5.30 23.97
CA ARG A 4 9.17 5.16 23.23
C ARG A 4 8.88 3.66 23.05
N PRO A 5 7.65 3.17 23.34
CA PRO A 5 7.30 1.78 23.09
C PRO A 5 7.54 1.43 21.60
N PRO A 6 7.95 0.18 21.31
CA PRO A 6 8.21 -0.22 19.93
C PRO A 6 6.97 0.02 19.07
N GLY A 7 7.18 0.62 17.90
CA GLY A 7 6.12 0.80 16.91
C GLY A 7 5.71 -0.53 16.27
N PRO A 8 4.66 -0.53 15.43
CA PRO A 8 4.24 -1.71 14.69
C PRO A 8 5.41 -2.31 13.88
N GLU A 9 5.41 -3.63 13.71
CA GLU A 9 6.40 -4.33 12.90
C GLU A 9 6.36 -3.84 11.45
N ARG A 10 7.51 -3.45 10.92
CA ARG A 10 7.66 -2.92 9.56
C ARG A 10 8.67 -3.77 8.81
N VAL A 11 8.23 -4.39 7.73
CA VAL A 11 9.12 -5.13 6.83
C VAL A 11 9.57 -4.18 5.72
N ALA A 12 10.89 -3.95 5.63
CA ALA A 12 11.47 -3.23 4.51
C ALA A 12 11.67 -4.20 3.33
N PHE A 13 11.09 -3.88 2.19
CA PHE A 13 11.26 -4.66 0.96
C PHE A 13 11.68 -3.74 -0.20
N PRO A 14 12.67 -4.13 -1.02
CA PRO A 14 13.02 -3.37 -2.21
C PRO A 14 11.92 -3.55 -3.26
N LEU A 15 11.24 -2.46 -3.61
CA LEU A 15 10.22 -2.44 -4.65
C LEU A 15 10.80 -1.85 -5.94
N ARG A 16 10.70 -2.59 -7.04
CA ARG A 16 10.93 -2.05 -8.38
C ARG A 16 9.64 -1.41 -8.87
N ILE A 17 9.67 -0.10 -9.09
CA ILE A 17 8.52 0.68 -9.53
C ILE A 17 8.95 1.63 -10.65
N GLU A 18 8.11 1.81 -11.64
CA GLU A 18 8.35 2.80 -12.69
C GLU A 18 8.31 4.22 -12.10
N PRO A 19 9.23 5.12 -12.51
CA PRO A 19 9.28 6.48 -11.96
C PRO A 19 7.98 7.27 -12.13
N ALA A 20 7.28 7.08 -13.27
CA ALA A 20 6.00 7.73 -13.53
C ALA A 20 4.94 7.33 -12.50
N ILE A 21 4.82 6.03 -12.22
CA ILE A 21 3.87 5.50 -11.21
C ILE A 21 4.22 6.05 -9.82
N LEU A 22 5.51 6.08 -9.47
CA LEU A 22 5.93 6.62 -8.16
C LEU A 22 5.58 8.11 -8.01
N ASN A 23 5.64 8.89 -9.10
CA ASN A 23 5.25 10.29 -9.09
C ASN A 23 3.73 10.47 -8.87
N GLU A 24 2.90 9.65 -9.51
CA GLU A 24 1.45 9.67 -9.28
C GLU A 24 1.09 9.27 -7.84
N ILE A 25 1.77 8.26 -7.29
CA ILE A 25 1.61 7.87 -5.88
C ILE A 25 2.04 9.02 -4.95
N ARG A 26 3.12 9.74 -5.27
CA ARG A 26 3.57 10.90 -4.48
C ARG A 26 2.54 12.03 -4.51
N HIS A 27 1.95 12.31 -5.67
CA HIS A 27 0.92 13.33 -5.82
C HIS A 27 -0.30 13.00 -4.97
N THR A 28 -0.88 11.81 -5.19
CA THR A 28 -2.08 11.35 -4.45
C THR A 28 -1.83 11.24 -2.93
N ALA A 29 -0.65 10.76 -2.52
CA ALA A 29 -0.27 10.75 -1.10
C ALA A 29 -0.23 12.17 -0.50
N SER A 30 0.24 13.15 -1.27
CA SER A 30 0.32 14.55 -0.83
C SER A 30 -1.07 15.17 -0.70
N ASP A 31 -1.95 14.92 -1.67
CA ASP A 31 -3.34 15.38 -1.65
C ASP A 31 -4.10 14.85 -0.43
N GLU A 32 -3.80 13.62 -0.01
CA GLU A 32 -4.47 12.95 1.10
C GLU A 32 -3.74 13.10 2.45
N LEU A 33 -2.70 13.95 2.52
CA LEU A 33 -1.89 14.23 3.71
C LEU A 33 -1.28 12.95 4.33
N ARG A 34 -0.84 12.02 3.49
CA ARG A 34 -0.23 10.75 3.89
C ARG A 34 1.22 10.64 3.43
N SER A 35 1.95 9.75 4.10
CA SER A 35 3.27 9.34 3.60
C SER A 35 3.12 8.47 2.35
N ILE A 36 4.13 8.48 1.49
CA ILE A 36 4.17 7.62 0.29
C ILE A 36 4.01 6.14 0.66
N ASN A 37 4.66 5.68 1.74
CA ASN A 37 4.54 4.28 2.17
C ASN A 37 3.12 3.94 2.62
N ALA A 38 2.45 4.85 3.33
CA ALA A 38 1.05 4.66 3.73
C ALA A 38 0.13 4.58 2.50
N GLN A 39 0.39 5.41 1.48
CA GLN A 39 -0.37 5.37 0.22
C GLN A 39 -0.16 4.06 -0.54
N ILE A 40 1.08 3.59 -0.64
CA ILE A 40 1.39 2.29 -1.25
C ILE A 40 0.65 1.16 -0.53
N GLU A 41 0.62 1.18 0.81
CA GLU A 41 -0.07 0.15 1.59
C GLU A 41 -1.59 0.12 1.33
N ILE A 42 -2.23 1.29 1.22
CA ILE A 42 -3.66 1.40 0.89
C ILE A 42 -3.92 0.85 -0.51
N LEU A 43 -3.17 1.30 -1.52
CA LEU A 43 -3.33 0.85 -2.90
C LEU A 43 -3.14 -0.67 -3.05
N LEU A 44 -2.16 -1.24 -2.35
CA LEU A 44 -1.95 -2.69 -2.33
C LEU A 44 -3.13 -3.43 -1.68
N LYS A 45 -3.65 -2.92 -0.55
CA LYS A 45 -4.84 -3.49 0.11
C LYS A 45 -6.07 -3.44 -0.80
N GLU A 46 -6.27 -2.34 -1.51
CA GLU A 46 -7.37 -2.18 -2.47
C GLU A 46 -7.25 -3.15 -3.64
N ALA A 47 -6.08 -3.24 -4.27
CA ALA A 47 -5.84 -4.17 -5.37
C ALA A 47 -6.04 -5.63 -4.96
N LEU A 48 -5.56 -6.03 -3.77
CA LEU A 48 -5.75 -7.38 -3.24
C LEU A 48 -7.22 -7.68 -2.95
N ARG A 49 -7.95 -6.74 -2.33
CA ARG A 49 -9.40 -6.89 -2.09
C ARG A 49 -10.18 -7.01 -3.40
N HIS A 50 -9.85 -6.17 -4.39
CA HIS A 50 -10.47 -6.21 -5.71
C HIS A 50 -10.23 -7.57 -6.39
N ARG A 51 -9.00 -8.08 -6.35
CA ARG A 51 -8.68 -9.39 -6.90
C ARG A 51 -9.41 -10.53 -6.18
N ALA A 52 -9.43 -10.52 -4.86
CA ALA A 52 -10.15 -11.51 -4.07
C ALA A 52 -11.66 -11.51 -4.38
N ALA A 53 -12.24 -10.33 -4.60
CA ALA A 53 -13.64 -10.21 -5.02
C ALA A 53 -13.87 -10.78 -6.42
N MET A 54 -12.94 -10.57 -7.37
CA MET A 54 -13.00 -11.19 -8.69
C MET A 54 -12.90 -12.71 -8.61
N ASP A 55 -11.99 -13.24 -7.81
CA ASP A 55 -11.79 -14.69 -7.64
C ASP A 55 -13.01 -15.37 -6.98
N ALA A 56 -13.67 -14.70 -6.03
CA ALA A 56 -14.92 -15.19 -5.42
C ALA A 56 -16.14 -15.14 -6.38
N SER A 57 -16.08 -14.31 -7.42
CA SER A 57 -17.11 -14.19 -8.46
C SER A 57 -16.88 -15.14 -9.65
N ALA A 58 -15.74 -15.83 -9.70
CA ALA A 58 -15.53 -16.89 -10.67
C ALA A 58 -16.48 -18.05 -10.32
N PRO A 59 -17.36 -18.50 -11.24
CA PRO A 59 -18.14 -19.69 -10.98
C PRO A 59 -17.16 -20.84 -10.76
N SER A 60 -17.19 -21.41 -9.55
CA SER A 60 -16.59 -22.72 -9.29
C SER A 60 -17.23 -23.72 -10.25
N GLY A 61 -16.57 -23.95 -11.39
CA GLY A 61 -16.88 -25.04 -12.31
C GLY A 61 -16.38 -26.37 -11.77
#